data_AF-A0A8I0DNC0-F1
#
_entry.id   AF-A0A8I0DNC0-F1
#
_cell.length_a   1.000
_cell.length_b   1.000
_cell.length_c   1.000
_cell.angle_alpha   90.00
_cell.angle_beta   90.00
_cell.angle_gamma   90.00
#
_symmetry.space_group_name_H-M   'P 1'
#
loop_
_entity.id
_entity.type
_entity.pdbx_description
1 polymer ?
#
loop_
_entity_poly.entity_id
_entity_poly.type
_entity_poly.pdbx_seq_one_letter_code
_entity_poly.pdbx_strand_id
1 'polypeptide(L)' 'MNVLNITILAEVIFSYIPNARAMSIYNILVSINNPILEPIRRLQSMFLGDMMIDFSPIVAILLLNMISGILIY' A
#
# COMPACT_ATOMS: atom_id res chain seq x y z
N MET A 1 -13.44 9.76 -1.73
CA MET A 1 -12.02 9.38 -1.59
C MET A 1 -11.50 9.94 -0.28
N ASN A 2 -11.00 9.07 0.62
CA ASN A 2 -10.42 9.48 1.90
C ASN A 2 -8.92 9.82 1.71
N VAL A 3 -8.36 10.69 2.55
CA VAL A 3 -6.94 11.11 2.52
C VAL A 3 -6.03 9.88 2.57
N LEU A 4 -6.38 8.89 3.39
CA LEU A 4 -5.64 7.63 3.49
C LEU A 4 -5.58 6.85 2.17
N ASN A 5 -6.66 6.83 1.39
CA ASN A 5 -6.66 6.14 0.09
C ASN A 5 -5.72 6.85 -0.89
N ILE A 6 -5.61 8.18 -0.79
CA ILE A 6 -4.73 9.00 -1.62
C ILE A 6 -3.27 8.74 -1.25
N THR A 7 -2.94 8.66 0.05
CA THR A 7 -1.56 8.39 0.48
C THR A 7 -1.11 6.99 0.11
N ILE A 8 -1.99 5.98 0.22
CA ILE A 8 -1.70 4.62 -0.24
C ILE A 8 -1.48 4.60 -1.75
N LEU A 9 -2.37 5.24 -2.53
CA LEU A 9 -2.22 5.32 -3.98
C LEU A 9 -0.92 6.02 -4.41
N ALA A 10 -0.54 7.10 -3.71
CA ALA A 10 0.72 7.79 -3.95
C ALA A 10 1.91 6.87 -3.66
N GLU A 11 1.93 6.14 -2.54
CA GLU A 11 3.00 5.19 -2.24
C GLU A 11 3.14 4.11 -3.32
N VAL A 12 2.02 3.59 -3.85
CA VAL A 12 2.03 2.65 -4.98
C VAL A 12 2.76 3.27 -6.17
N ILE A 13 2.33 4.45 -6.61
CA ILE A 13 2.87 5.08 -7.83
C ILE A 13 4.37 5.36 -7.67
N PHE A 14 4.78 5.87 -6.49
CA PHE A 14 6.18 6.12 -6.19
C PHE A 14 7.00 4.81 -6.08
N SER A 15 6.42 3.69 -5.63
CA SER A 15 7.19 2.43 -5.51
C SER A 15 7.63 1.85 -6.86
N TYR A 16 6.88 2.13 -7.95
CA TYR A 16 7.23 1.74 -9.32
C TYR A 16 8.31 2.61 -9.95
N ILE A 17 8.61 3.79 -9.39
CA ILE A 17 9.64 4.68 -9.91
C ILE A 17 10.99 4.28 -9.26
N PRO A 18 12.01 3.85 -10.03
CA PRO A 18 13.25 3.28 -9.47
C PRO A 18 13.98 4.18 -8.47
N ASN A 19 13.90 5.50 -8.66
CA ASN A 19 14.58 6.50 -7.83
C ASN A 19 13.69 7.09 -6.72
N ALA A 20 12.38 6.88 -6.79
CA ALA A 20 11.44 7.47 -5.84
C ALA A 20 11.56 6.88 -4.44
N ARG A 21 11.97 5.61 -4.33
CA ARG A 21 12.21 4.95 -3.04
C ARG A 21 13.29 5.62 -2.18
N ALA A 22 14.20 6.37 -2.81
CA ALA A 22 15.24 7.13 -2.12
C ALA A 22 14.78 8.55 -1.72
N MET A 23 13.61 9.00 -2.17
CA MET A 23 13.11 10.35 -1.90
C MET A 23 12.51 10.45 -0.51
N SER A 24 12.72 11.59 0.16
CA SER A 24 12.13 11.87 1.48
C SER A 24 10.60 11.76 1.49
N ILE A 25 9.94 12.19 0.39
CA ILE A 25 8.48 12.11 0.27
C ILE A 25 7.97 10.66 0.29
N TYR A 26 8.71 9.71 -0.28
CA TYR A 26 8.34 8.31 -0.24
C TYR A 26 8.43 7.75 1.18
N ASN A 27 9.49 8.09 1.92
CA ASN A 27 9.63 7.68 3.32
C ASN A 27 8.50 8.24 4.20
N ILE A 28 8.04 9.46 3.92
CA ILE A 28 6.87 10.04 4.60
C ILE A 28 5.60 9.23 4.28
N LEU A 29 5.35 8.93 3.00
CA LEU A 29 4.19 8.11 2.60
C LEU A 29 4.22 6.74 3.27
N VAL A 30 5.36 6.04 3.23
CA VAL A 30 5.56 4.76 3.91
C VAL A 30 5.27 4.90 5.39
N SER A 31 5.79 5.92 6.07
CA SER A 31 5.56 6.11 7.51
C SER A 31 4.08 6.27 7.88
N ILE A 32 3.32 6.98 7.03
CA ILE A 32 1.88 7.22 7.23
C ILE A 32 1.10 5.92 7.00
N ASN A 33 1.43 5.18 5.94
CA ASN A 33 0.66 4.02 5.53
C ASN A 33 1.11 2.72 6.23
N ASN A 34 2.29 2.70 6.86
CA ASN A 34 2.87 1.49 7.47
C ASN A 34 1.93 0.77 8.45
N PRO A 35 1.17 1.45 9.33
CA PRO A 35 0.26 0.78 10.26
C PRO A 35 -0.81 -0.09 9.57
N ILE A 36 -1.12 0.18 8.30
CA ILE A 36 -2.11 -0.54 7.50
C ILE A 36 -1.43 -1.49 6.51
N LEU A 37 -0.36 -1.04 5.85
CA LEU A 37 0.33 -1.82 4.83
C LEU A 37 1.24 -2.91 5.43
N GLU A 38 1.78 -2.75 6.63
CA GLU A 38 2.69 -3.72 7.25
C GLU A 38 2.03 -5.09 7.52
N PRO A 39 0.80 -5.17 8.08
CA PRO A 39 0.07 -6.43 8.18
C PRO A 39 -0.20 -7.08 6.82
N ILE A 40 -0.50 -6.29 5.79
CA ILE A 40 -0.77 -6.77 4.43
C ILE A 40 0.53 -7.30 3.79
N ARG A 41 1.65 -6.59 3.97
CA ARG A 41 3.00 -7.04 3.53
C ARG A 41 3.38 -8.35 4.20
N ARG A 42 3.13 -8.51 5.50
CA ARG A 42 3.35 -9.78 6.21
C ARG A 42 2.47 -10.90 5.67
N LEU A 43 1.19 -10.64 5.42
CA LEU A 43 0.32 -11.63 4.80
C LEU A 43 0.84 -12.03 3.41
N GLN A 44 1.22 -11.05 2.59
CA GLN A 44 1.80 -11.29 1.28
C GLN A 44 3.06 -12.15 1.37
N SER A 45 4.00 -11.84 2.26
CA SER A 45 5.24 -12.61 2.38
C SER A 45 5.00 -14.03 2.89
N MET A 46 3.99 -14.26 3.74
CA MET A 46 3.60 -15.60 4.15
C MET A 46 3.02 -16.45 3.01
N PHE A 47 2.22 -15.86 2.11
CA PHE A 47 1.55 -16.60 1.04
C PHE A 47 2.34 -16.66 -0.27
N LEU A 48 3.10 -15.62 -0.59
CA LEU A 48 3.78 -15.43 -1.88
C LEU A 48 5.31 -15.30 -1.75
N GLY A 49 5.85 -15.29 -0.53
CA GLY A 49 7.28 -15.08 -0.26
C GLY A 49 7.71 -13.61 -0.38
N ASP A 50 8.99 -13.36 -0.10
CA ASP A 50 9.61 -12.04 -0.27
C ASP A 50 9.90 -11.77 -1.75
N MET A 51 8.87 -11.29 -2.45
CA MET A 51 9.01 -10.83 -3.82
C MET A 51 9.72 -9.47 -3.88
N MET A 52 10.56 -9.27 -4.89
CA MET A 52 11.20 -7.96 -5.16
C MET A 52 10.19 -6.87 -5.55
N ILE A 53 8.99 -7.26 -5.98
CA ILE A 53 7.88 -6.38 -6.32
C ILE A 53 6.88 -6.40 -5.17
N ASP A 54 6.65 -5.23 -4.57
CA ASP A 54 5.68 -5.06 -3.49
C ASP A 54 4.26 -4.93 -4.08
N PHE A 55 3.48 -6.01 -4.05
CA PHE A 55 2.07 -6.03 -4.49
C PHE A 55 1.11 -5.57 -3.40
N SER A 56 1.58 -5.43 -2.16
CA SER A 56 0.76 -5.01 -1.01
C SER A 56 0.01 -3.70 -1.23
N PRO A 57 0.52 -2.71 -2.00
CA PRO A 57 -0.23 -1.48 -2.24
C PRO A 57 -1.46 -1.70 -3.15
N ILE A 58 -1.39 -2.61 -4.13
CA ILE A 58 -2.54 -3.00 -4.97
C ILE A 58 -3.55 -3.79 -4.13
N VAL A 59 -3.06 -4.74 -3.33
CA VAL A 59 -3.90 -5.55 -2.43
C VAL A 59 -4.63 -4.65 -1.42
N ALA A 60 -3.96 -3.63 -0.88
CA ALA A 60 -4.58 -2.66 0.02
C ALA A 60 -5.72 -1.88 -0.64
N ILE A 61 -5.53 -1.40 -1.88
CA ILE A 61 -6.60 -0.73 -2.63
C ILE A 61 -7.77 -1.68 -2.89
N LEU A 62 -7.50 -2.93 -3.28
CA LEU A 62 -8.55 -3.93 -3.51
C LEU A 62 -9.35 -4.19 -2.22
N LEU A 63 -8.67 -4.45 -1.11
CA LEU A 63 -9.28 -4.71 0.20
C LEU A 63 -10.10 -3.52 0.69
N LEU A 64 -9.58 -2.30 0.57
CA LEU A 64 -10.30 -1.09 0.98
C LEU A 64 -11.57 -0.88 0.16
N ASN A 65 -11.55 -1.14 -1.14
CA ASN A 65 -12.74 -1.06 -1.99
C ASN A 65 -13.75 -2.16 -1.67
N MET A 66 -13.31 -3.40 -1.40
CA MET A 66 -14.19 -4.49 -0.98
C MET A 66 -14.88 -4.18 0.35
N ILE A 67 -14.12 -3.73 1.35
CA ILE A 67 -14.66 -3.36 2.67
C ILE A 67 -15.64 -2.18 2.53
N SER A 68 -15.32 -1.17 1.72
CA SER A 68 -16.21 -0.03 1.47
C SER A 68 -17.50 -0.45 0.76
N GLY A 69 -17.43 -1.39 -0.20
CA GLY A 69 -18.62 -1.93 -0.87
C GLY A 69 -19.52 -2.74 0.06
N ILE A 70 -18.93 -3.48 1.01
CA ILE A 70 -19.67 -4.24 2.03
C ILE A 70 -20.32 -3.31 3.07
N LEU A 71 -19.66 -2.23 3.48
CA LEU A 71 -20.16 -1.27 4.47
C LEU A 71 -21.26 -0.33 3.94
N ILE A 72 -21.40 -0.20 2.62
CA ILE A 72 -22.43 0.63 1.97
C ILE A 72 -23.74 -0.16 1.75
N TYR A 73 -23.74 -1.46 2.05
CA TYR A 73 -24.91 -2.35 2.04
C TYR A 73 -25.29 -2.77 3.46
#